data_AF-A0A1M5NAD8-F1
#
_entry.id   AF-A0A1M5NAD8-F1
#
_cell.length_a   1.000
_cell.length_b   1.000
_cell.length_c   1.000
_cell.angle_alpha   90.00
_cell.angle_beta   90.00
_cell.angle_gamma   90.00
#
_symmetry.space_group_name_H-M   'P 1'
#
loop_
_entity.id
_entity.type
_entity.pdbx_description
1 polymer ?
#
loop_
_entity_poly.entity_id
_entity_poly.type
_entity_poly.pdbx_seq_one_letter_code
_entity_poly.pdbx_strand_id
1 'polypeptide(L)'
;MTQPDDQLLASLFDEARSENVEPSDDLLTRVLADADECQPKASSVSAAKASFWDRLLSGVGGWPALSGVTAAGVAGLWIGLTPPDVVDDWVANAMGNTTSVSFVDDFAGFDEVTLDG
;
A
#
# COMPACT_ATOMS: atom_id res chain seq x y z
N MET A 1 14.55 6.42 19.72
CA MET A 1 15.45 5.69 20.63
C MET A 1 15.66 4.33 19.99
N THR A 2 16.78 4.10 19.33
CA THR A 2 17.11 2.78 18.78
C THR A 2 17.32 1.82 19.96
N GLN A 3 16.80 0.60 19.84
CA GLN A 3 16.93 -0.37 20.91
C GLN A 3 18.43 -0.71 21.10
N PRO A 4 18.89 -0.97 22.34
CA PRO A 4 20.29 -1.31 22.59
C PRO A 4 20.76 -2.50 21.74
N ASP A 5 19.84 -3.40 21.39
CA ASP A 5 20.09 -4.56 20.52
C ASP A 5 20.41 -4.15 19.07
N ASP A 6 19.75 -3.11 18.54
CA ASP A 6 20.00 -2.61 17.18
C ASP A 6 21.42 -2.03 17.05
N GLN A 7 21.90 -1.36 18.10
CA GLN A 7 23.24 -0.77 18.12
C GLN A 7 24.33 -1.83 18.20
N LEU A 8 24.09 -2.91 18.96
CA LEU A 8 24.96 -4.08 18.99
C LEU A 8 25.03 -4.71 17.59
N LEU A 9 23.89 -5.01 16.98
CA LEU A 9 23.83 -5.60 15.63
C LEU A 9 24.54 -4.74 14.60
N ALA A 10 24.35 -3.42 14.64
CA ALA A 10 25.04 -2.49 13.75
C ALA A 10 26.57 -2.60 13.89
N SER A 11 27.09 -2.67 15.12
CA SER A 11 28.54 -2.83 15.35
C SER A 11 29.09 -4.16 14.80
N LEU A 12 28.36 -5.25 14.97
CA LEU A 12 28.75 -6.57 14.43
C LEU A 12 28.72 -6.59 12.89
N PHE A 13 27.75 -5.92 12.26
CA PHE A 13 27.69 -5.83 10.81
C PHE A 13 28.80 -4.95 10.21
N ASP A 14 29.19 -3.89 10.92
CA ASP A 14 30.32 -3.06 10.50
C ASP A 14 31.66 -3.82 10.60
N GLU A 15 31.84 -4.62 11.65
CA GLU A 15 32.99 -5.53 11.78
C GLU A 15 33.01 -6.57 10.65
N ALA A 16 31.88 -7.25 10.41
CA ALA A 16 31.76 -8.25 9.35
C ALA A 16 31.98 -7.66 7.93
N ARG A 17 31.59 -6.41 7.68
CA ARG A 17 31.83 -5.72 6.39
C ARG A 17 33.31 -5.40 6.18
N SER A 18 34.08 -5.21 7.26
CA SER A 18 35.53 -4.94 7.16
C SER A 18 36.32 -6.18 6.74
N GLU A 19 35.79 -7.38 7.00
CA GLU A 19 36.33 -8.64 6.51
C GLU A 19 35.79 -8.94 5.11
N ASN A 20 36.58 -8.63 4.08
CA ASN A 20 36.22 -9.01 2.71
C ASN A 20 36.59 -10.48 2.45
N VAL A 21 35.74 -11.40 2.89
CA VAL A 21 35.85 -12.82 2.57
C VAL A 21 35.23 -13.07 1.20
N GLU A 22 36.08 -13.27 0.19
CA GLU A 22 35.62 -13.64 -1.14
C GLU A 22 35.11 -15.10 -1.13
N PRO A 23 33.86 -15.37 -1.55
CA PRO A 23 33.34 -16.73 -1.64
C PRO A 23 34.11 -17.53 -2.69
N SER A 24 34.20 -18.85 -2.51
CA SER A 24 34.89 -19.70 -3.50
C SER A 24 34.11 -19.79 -4.82
N ASP A 25 34.83 -19.90 -5.93
CA ASP A 25 34.24 -20.05 -7.26
C ASP A 25 33.30 -21.27 -7.37
N ASP A 26 33.63 -22.37 -6.69
CA ASP A 26 32.77 -23.58 -6.66
C ASP A 26 31.44 -23.29 -5.95
N LEU A 27 31.46 -22.53 -4.85
CA LEU A 27 30.25 -22.13 -4.15
C LEU A 27 29.39 -21.22 -5.03
N LEU A 28 30.00 -20.21 -5.66
CA LEU A 28 29.30 -19.30 -6.57
C LEU A 28 28.66 -20.06 -7.74
N THR A 29 29.38 -21.02 -8.33
CA THR A 29 28.88 -21.85 -9.43
C THR A 29 27.64 -22.64 -9.01
N ARG A 30 27.66 -23.24 -7.82
CA ARG A 30 26.50 -24.00 -7.29
C ARG A 30 25.32 -23.10 -6.97
N VAL A 31 25.57 -21.94 -6.36
CA VAL A 31 24.50 -20.95 -6.06
C VAL A 31 23.85 -20.46 -7.35
N LEU A 32 24.63 -20.19 -8.40
CA LEU A 32 24.10 -19.77 -9.69
C LEU A 32 23.29 -20.88 -10.38
N ALA A 33 23.73 -22.14 -10.29
CA ALA A 33 22.97 -23.28 -10.81
C ALA A 33 21.63 -23.46 -10.08
N ASP A 34 21.64 -23.40 -8.74
CA ASP A 34 20.43 -23.50 -7.91
C ASP A 34 19.46 -22.34 -8.17
N ALA A 35 19.99 -21.12 -8.36
CA ALA A 35 19.19 -19.96 -8.73
C ALA A 35 18.52 -20.12 -10.09
N ASP A 36 19.19 -20.71 -11.08
CA ASP A 36 18.62 -20.98 -12.41
C ASP A 36 17.49 -22.03 -12.35
N GLU A 37 17.58 -22.98 -11.42
CA GLU A 37 16.51 -23.95 -11.16
C GLU A 37 15.29 -23.30 -10.48
N CYS A 38 15.53 -22.39 -9.53
CA CYS A 38 14.49 -21.67 -8.78
C CYS A 38 13.88 -20.49 -9.54
N GLN A 39 14.55 -19.98 -10.57
CA GLN A 39 14.00 -18.89 -11.37
C GLN A 39 12.66 -19.33 -11.96
N PRO A 40 11.60 -18.51 -11.82
CA PRO A 40 10.35 -18.81 -12.47
C PRO A 40 10.62 -18.85 -13.96
N LYS A 41 10.70 -20.06 -14.52
CA LYS A 41 10.70 -20.26 -15.97
C LYS A 41 9.47 -19.50 -16.44
N ALA A 42 9.67 -18.49 -17.29
CA ALA A 42 8.57 -17.80 -17.92
C ALA A 42 7.74 -18.89 -18.58
N SER A 43 6.64 -19.28 -17.94
CA SER A 43 5.65 -20.12 -18.56
C SER A 43 5.33 -19.35 -19.82
N SER A 44 5.45 -19.98 -20.99
CA SER A 44 4.87 -19.42 -22.19
C SER A 44 3.37 -19.41 -21.96
N VAL A 45 2.91 -18.44 -21.17
CA VAL A 45 1.52 -18.07 -21.08
C VAL A 45 1.27 -17.59 -22.49
N SER A 46 0.65 -18.47 -23.29
CA SER A 46 0.01 -18.07 -24.53
C SER A 46 -0.64 -16.74 -24.22
N ALA A 47 -0.26 -15.68 -24.93
CA ALA A 47 -0.70 -14.32 -24.66
C ALA A 47 -2.22 -14.23 -24.89
N ALA A 48 -3.00 -14.80 -23.97
CA ALA A 48 -4.35 -14.40 -23.73
C ALA A 48 -4.26 -12.89 -23.54
N LYS A 49 -5.07 -12.14 -24.30
CA LYS A 49 -5.08 -10.68 -24.21
C LYS A 49 -5.28 -10.32 -22.73
N ALA A 50 -4.18 -9.96 -22.06
CA ALA A 50 -4.20 -9.60 -20.66
C ALA A 50 -5.24 -8.49 -20.54
N SER A 51 -6.23 -8.71 -19.67
CA SER A 51 -7.27 -7.73 -19.41
C SER A 51 -6.61 -6.40 -19.03
N PHE A 52 -7.27 -5.28 -19.30
CA PHE A 52 -6.76 -3.97 -18.89
C PHE A 52 -6.40 -3.96 -17.39
N TRP A 53 -7.19 -4.66 -16.57
CA TRP A 53 -6.94 -4.86 -15.15
C TRP A 53 -5.67 -5.67 -14.85
N ASP A 54 -5.39 -6.76 -15.57
CA ASP A 54 -4.15 -7.53 -15.39
C ASP A 54 -2.91 -6.70 -15.70
N ARG A 55 -2.97 -5.80 -16.69
CA ARG A 55 -1.88 -4.87 -16.99
C ARG A 55 -1.67 -3.84 -15.89
N LEU A 56 -2.75 -3.34 -15.28
CA LEU A 56 -2.66 -2.41 -14.17
C LEU A 56 -2.06 -3.10 -12.93
N LEU A 57 -2.52 -4.30 -12.58
CA LEU A 57 -2.00 -5.04 -11.43
C LEU A 57 -0.55 -5.52 -11.63
N SER A 58 -0.18 -5.95 -12.84
CA SER A 58 1.20 -6.37 -13.15
C SER A 58 2.18 -5.18 -13.18
N GLY A 59 1.73 -3.99 -13.60
CA GLY A 59 2.56 -2.77 -13.57
C GLY A 59 2.76 -2.18 -12.17
N VAL A 60 1.87 -2.48 -11.22
CA VAL A 60 1.87 -1.90 -9.87
C VAL A 60 2.48 -2.85 -8.83
N GLY A 61 2.76 -4.12 -9.17
CA GLY A 61 3.51 -5.06 -8.32
C GLY A 61 2.66 -6.19 -7.71
N GLY A 62 1.47 -6.46 -8.26
CA GLY A 62 0.61 -7.57 -7.85
C GLY A 62 -0.24 -7.28 -6.61
N TRP A 63 -0.65 -8.34 -5.90
CA TRP A 63 -1.54 -8.28 -4.73
C TRP A 63 -1.11 -7.34 -3.58
N PRO A 64 0.20 -7.18 -3.28
CA PRO A 64 0.66 -6.24 -2.25
C PRO A 64 0.33 -4.78 -2.57
N ALA A 65 0.28 -4.43 -3.85
CA ALA A 65 -0.03 -3.07 -4.24
C ALA A 65 -1.54 -2.79 -4.19
N LEU A 66 -2.36 -3.83 -4.45
CA LEU A 66 -3.81 -3.76 -4.30
C LEU A 66 -4.22 -3.51 -2.84
N SER A 67 -3.55 -4.16 -1.89
CA SER A 67 -3.85 -3.97 -0.45
C SER A 67 -3.55 -2.55 0.02
N GLY A 68 -2.51 -1.90 -0.52
CA GLY A 68 -2.20 -0.50 -0.26
C GLY A 68 -3.30 0.46 -0.73
N VAL A 69 -3.83 0.26 -1.94
CA VAL A 69 -4.93 1.07 -2.49
C VAL A 69 -6.21 0.86 -1.69
N THR A 70 -6.53 -0.38 -1.31
CA THR A 70 -7.68 -0.66 -0.45
C THR A 70 -7.53 -0.01 0.92
N ALA A 71 -6.36 -0.13 1.56
CA ALA A 71 -6.09 0.51 2.84
C ALA A 71 -6.16 2.05 2.75
N ALA A 72 -5.63 2.65 1.69
CA ALA A 72 -5.74 4.08 1.43
C ALA A 72 -7.20 4.52 1.23
N GLY A 73 -8.02 3.72 0.54
CA GLY A 73 -9.45 3.97 0.38
C GLY A 73 -10.21 3.90 1.71
N VAL A 74 -9.95 2.89 2.54
CA VAL A 74 -10.54 2.78 3.89
C VAL A 74 -10.11 3.94 4.78
N ALA A 75 -8.83 4.33 4.74
CA ALA A 75 -8.32 5.48 5.48
C ALA A 75 -8.97 6.79 5.02
N GLY A 76 -9.14 6.99 3.71
CA GLY A 76 -9.84 8.14 3.16
C GLY A 76 -11.31 8.19 3.58
N LEU A 77 -12.00 7.05 3.57
CA LEU A 77 -13.39 6.94 4.04
C LEU A 77 -13.50 7.26 5.53
N TRP A 78 -12.58 6.74 6.35
CA TRP A 78 -12.51 7.03 7.78
C TRP A 78 -12.33 8.53 8.05
N ILE A 79 -11.37 9.17 7.36
CA ILE A 79 -11.11 10.62 7.49
C ILE A 79 -12.32 11.45 7.04
N GLY A 80 -13.02 11.02 5.98
CA GLY A 80 -14.19 11.75 5.47
C GLY A 80 -15.43 11.66 6.37
N LEU A 81 -15.64 10.53 7.06
CA LEU A 81 -16.78 10.34 7.97
C LEU A 81 -16.57 11.00 9.34
N THR A 82 -15.33 11.10 9.80
CA THR A 82 -14.99 11.79 11.05
C THR A 82 -13.94 12.87 10.77
N PRO A 83 -14.34 14.02 10.18
CA PRO A 83 -13.44 15.13 9.99
C PRO A 83 -12.86 15.54 11.36
N PRO A 84 -11.54 15.55 11.54
CA PRO A 84 -10.95 16.06 12.78
C PRO A 84 -11.09 17.59 12.83
N ASP A 85 -11.28 18.17 14.02
CA ASP A 85 -11.55 19.61 14.24
C ASP A 85 -10.58 20.55 13.51
N VAL A 86 -9.33 20.12 13.33
CA VAL A 86 -8.27 20.83 12.57
C VAL A 86 -8.59 21.01 11.08
N VAL A 87 -9.39 20.12 10.48
CA VAL A 87 -9.83 20.23 9.08
C VAL A 87 -10.97 21.25 8.97
N ASP A 88 -11.89 21.28 9.94
CA ASP A 88 -12.99 22.26 9.96
C ASP A 88 -12.46 23.69 10.12
N ASP A 89 -11.49 23.90 11.01
CA ASP A 89 -10.82 25.19 11.19
C ASP A 89 -10.04 25.64 9.93
N TRP A 90 -9.44 24.69 9.21
CA TRP A 90 -8.74 24.99 7.95
C TRP A 90 -9.70 25.31 6.82
N VAL A 91 -10.79 24.55 6.67
CA VAL A 91 -11.83 24.78 5.66
C VAL A 91 -12.54 26.11 5.91
N ALA A 92 -12.87 26.42 7.17
CA ALA A 92 -13.50 27.69 7.55
C ALA A 92 -12.61 28.90 7.23
N ASN A 93 -11.29 28.79 7.45
CA ASN A 93 -10.32 29.82 7.09
C ASN A 93 -10.04 29.91 5.58
N ALA A 94 -10.00 28.78 4.87
CA ALA A 94 -9.64 28.72 3.46
C ALA A 94 -10.79 29.11 2.53
N MET A 95 -12.03 28.76 2.88
CA MET A 95 -13.20 28.96 2.01
C MET A 95 -14.12 30.12 2.44
N GLY A 96 -13.99 30.60 3.68
CA GLY A 96 -14.85 31.65 4.24
C GLY A 96 -16.26 31.13 4.58
N ASN A 97 -16.78 31.57 5.73
CA ASN A 97 -18.07 31.21 6.36
C ASN A 97 -18.80 29.98 5.77
N THR A 98 -18.57 28.82 6.38
CA THR A 98 -19.21 27.55 6.03
C THR A 98 -20.72 27.61 6.30
N THR A 99 -21.55 27.78 5.28
CA THR A 99 -22.96 27.37 5.34
C THR A 99 -23.01 25.85 5.27
N SER A 100 -23.18 25.21 6.43
CA SER A 100 -23.42 23.77 6.52
C SER A 100 -24.78 23.45 5.88
N VAL A 101 -24.78 22.71 4.78
CA VAL A 101 -25.99 22.14 4.19
C VAL A 101 -26.05 20.67 4.63
N SER A 102 -27.02 20.34 5.47
CA SER A 102 -27.25 18.94 5.89
C SER A 102 -27.91 18.16 4.75
N PHE A 103 -27.18 17.19 4.21
CA PHE A 103 -27.70 16.26 3.19
C PHE A 103 -28.55 15.11 3.80
N VAL A 104 -28.52 14.95 5.13
CA VAL A 104 -29.27 13.93 5.86
C VAL A 104 -30.77 14.20 5.84
N ASP A 105 -31.19 15.47 5.92
CA ASP A 105 -32.61 15.86 5.85
C ASP A 105 -33.24 15.56 4.48
N ASP A 106 -32.46 15.68 3.40
CA ASP A 106 -32.90 15.38 2.03
C ASP A 106 -33.13 13.87 1.82
N PHE A 107 -32.36 13.02 2.51
CA PHE A 107 -32.52 11.56 2.47
C PHE A 107 -33.68 11.06 3.34
N ALA A 108 -33.95 11.73 4.46
CA ALA A 108 -35.07 11.39 5.35
C ALA A 108 -36.44 11.65 4.70
N GLY A 109 -36.55 12.63 3.79
CA GLY A 109 -37.77 12.90 3.03
C GLY A 109 -38.21 11.78 2.08
N PHE A 110 -37.29 10.88 1.68
CA PHE A 110 -37.65 9.72 0.85
C PHE A 110 -38.30 8.58 1.64
N ASP A 111 -38.07 8.51 2.96
CA ASP A 111 -38.70 7.52 3.85
C ASP A 111 -40.15 7.91 4.17
N GLU A 112 -40.43 9.20 4.31
CA GLU A 112 -41.78 9.71 4.62
C GLU A 112 -42.76 9.58 3.42
N VAL A 113 -42.27 9.68 2.18
CA VAL A 113 -43.09 9.51 0.96
C VAL A 113 -43.43 8.04 0.66
N THR A 114 -42.75 7.07 1.27
CA THR A 114 -43.01 5.64 1.05
C THR A 114 -43.98 5.06 2.10
N LEU A 115 -44.27 5.79 3.17
CA LEU A 115 -45.15 5.34 4.27
C LEU A 115 -46.61 5.81 4.16
N ASP A 116 -46.96 6.68 3.21
CA ASP A 116 -48.35 7.02 2.90
C ASP A 116 -48.63 6.74 1.42
N GLY A 117 -49.45 5.71 1.18
CA GLY A 117 -50.01 5.41 -0.15
C GLY A 117 -51.21 6.30 -0.48
#